data_AF-A0A1M7A0W9-F1
#
_entry.id   AF-A0A1M7A0W9-F1
#
_cell.length_a   1.000
_cell.length_b   1.000
_cell.length_c   1.000
_cell.angle_alpha   90.00
_cell.angle_beta   90.00
_cell.angle_gamma   90.00
#
_symmetry.space_group_name_H-M   'P 1'
#
loop_
_entity.id
_entity.type
_entity.pdbx_description
1 polymer ?
#
loop_
_entity_poly.entity_id
_entity_poly.type
_entity_poly.pdbx_seq_one_letter_code
_entity_poly.pdbx_strand_id
1 'polypeptide(L)'
;MVLSSLKRYIASLPKRRIEARLAQTGNRLCVLGIVKNEVEAIDEWVEHYLWQGAAGIFVIDNGSDDGTLEALQKWVERGKVELIQLNKPHRQRQHYWTAIKAFRLRQRFEWLLIADADEFWFCRDGSTLQHKLDTLEGIDWVKLIYARWTLFGSSGHDEQPASIRKGFVHRQEAFGSLLHAKWICRTADLKRFGMLDIHRVRGICSSKTVMLDDIFQVNHYQIQSRSFYTRKKLTRGDVISARNIRHIQNFEELDQRCTVRDDTLANRVPDDSRNT
;
A
#
# COMPACT_ATOMS: atom_id res chain seq x y z
N MET A 1 -10.55 -3.94 -24.20
CA MET A 1 -12.02 -3.84 -24.23
C MET A 1 -12.66 -3.39 -22.92
N VAL A 2 -12.08 -3.68 -21.74
CA VAL A 2 -12.64 -3.39 -20.40
C VAL A 2 -12.65 -1.88 -20.05
N LEU A 3 -11.59 -1.14 -20.40
CA LEU A 3 -11.48 0.33 -20.23
C LEU A 3 -12.65 1.13 -20.81
N SER A 4 -13.21 0.67 -21.94
CA SER A 4 -14.33 1.35 -22.61
C SER A 4 -15.66 1.19 -21.87
N SER A 5 -15.80 0.13 -21.05
CA SER A 5 -17.00 -0.17 -20.27
C SER A 5 -17.00 0.65 -18.98
N LEU A 6 -15.86 0.72 -18.29
CA LEU A 6 -15.73 1.52 -17.08
C LEU A 6 -15.85 3.02 -17.37
N LYS A 7 -15.20 3.54 -18.42
CA LYS A 7 -15.37 4.95 -18.84
C LYS A 7 -16.83 5.28 -19.18
N ARG A 8 -17.53 4.40 -19.91
CA ARG A 8 -18.97 4.58 -20.23
C ARG A 8 -19.86 4.51 -19.00
N TYR A 9 -19.59 3.58 -18.09
CA TYR A 9 -20.31 3.47 -16.83
C TYR A 9 -20.13 4.72 -15.98
N ILE A 10 -18.89 5.17 -15.81
CA ILE A 10 -18.56 6.38 -15.06
C ILE A 10 -19.21 7.63 -15.67
N ALA A 11 -19.17 7.76 -17.00
CA ALA A 11 -19.80 8.87 -17.72
C ALA A 11 -21.34 8.87 -17.65
N SER A 12 -21.96 7.72 -17.42
CA SER A 12 -23.42 7.57 -17.31
C SER A 12 -23.99 7.94 -15.93
N LEU A 13 -23.14 8.18 -14.93
CA LEU A 13 -23.58 8.41 -13.56
C LEU A 13 -24.03 9.87 -13.34
N PRO A 14 -25.11 10.10 -12.55
CA PRO A 14 -25.62 11.45 -12.30
C PRO A 14 -24.58 12.30 -11.55
N LYS A 15 -24.14 13.39 -12.19
CA LYS A 15 -23.23 14.39 -11.60
C LYS A 15 -23.99 15.19 -10.53
N ARG A 16 -23.90 14.81 -9.25
CA ARG A 16 -24.26 15.71 -8.14
C ARG A 16 -23.03 16.51 -7.74
N ARG A 17 -23.18 17.83 -7.65
CA ARG A 17 -22.15 18.82 -7.24
C ARG A 17 -21.40 18.36 -5.97
N ILE A 18 -20.17 17.88 -6.13
CA ILE A 18 -19.18 17.64 -5.07
C ILE A 18 -18.21 18.84 -4.95
N GLU A 19 -18.41 19.87 -5.78
CA GLU A 19 -17.59 21.08 -5.87
C GLU A 19 -17.39 21.82 -4.53
N ALA A 20 -18.38 21.78 -3.62
CA ALA A 20 -18.27 22.46 -2.32
C ALA A 20 -17.40 21.71 -1.28
N ARG A 21 -17.15 20.40 -1.46
CA ARG A 21 -16.33 19.59 -0.53
C ARG A 21 -14.88 19.43 -0.99
N LEU A 22 -14.67 19.54 -2.30
CA LEU A 22 -13.39 19.33 -2.96
C LEU A 22 -12.47 20.57 -2.91
N ALA A 23 -13.03 21.77 -2.77
CA ALA A 23 -12.33 23.03 -3.02
C ALA A 23 -11.34 23.49 -1.93
N GLN A 24 -11.13 22.75 -0.82
CA GLN A 24 -10.44 23.32 0.35
C GLN A 24 -9.09 22.73 0.77
N THR A 25 -8.63 21.57 0.29
CA THR A 25 -7.45 20.96 0.93
C THR A 25 -6.23 20.67 0.06
N GLY A 26 -6.34 20.39 -1.25
CA GLY A 26 -5.19 20.00 -2.08
C GLY A 26 -4.41 18.74 -1.62
N ASN A 27 -4.74 18.22 -0.42
CA ASN A 27 -4.05 17.21 0.35
C ASN A 27 -5.11 16.21 0.78
N ARG A 28 -5.27 15.13 0.02
CA ARG A 28 -6.42 14.23 0.18
C ARG A 28 -6.05 12.79 0.51
N LEU A 29 -4.88 12.32 0.09
CA LEU A 29 -4.42 10.97 0.32
C LEU A 29 -3.60 10.90 1.61
N CYS A 30 -4.03 10.05 2.53
CA CYS A 30 -3.18 9.54 3.59
C CYS A 30 -2.87 8.07 3.38
N VAL A 31 -1.69 7.65 3.83
CA VAL A 31 -1.23 6.27 3.81
C VAL A 31 -1.05 5.80 5.25
N LEU A 32 -1.59 4.64 5.59
CA LEU A 32 -1.45 4.04 6.91
C LEU A 32 -0.84 2.64 6.78
N GLY A 33 0.36 2.48 7.32
CA GLY A 33 1.07 1.20 7.43
C GLY A 33 1.05 0.65 8.84
N ILE A 34 1.16 -0.67 8.98
CA ILE A 34 1.52 -1.33 10.25
C ILE A 34 2.79 -2.13 10.01
N VAL A 35 3.78 -1.91 10.86
CA VAL A 35 5.11 -2.50 10.70
C VAL A 35 5.51 -3.27 11.93
N LYS A 36 6.31 -4.30 11.71
CA LYS A 36 7.06 -5.00 12.74
C LYS A 36 8.37 -5.48 12.13
N ASN A 37 9.48 -4.93 12.57
CA ASN A 37 10.82 -5.30 12.13
C ASN A 37 11.03 -5.14 10.61
N GLU A 38 10.75 -3.96 10.08
CA GLU A 38 10.83 -3.61 8.66
C GLU A 38 11.94 -2.58 8.38
N VAL A 39 13.03 -2.59 9.16
CA VAL A 39 14.12 -1.58 9.06
C VAL A 39 14.75 -1.50 7.66
N GLU A 40 14.78 -2.62 6.93
CA GLU A 40 15.34 -2.71 5.57
C GLU A 40 14.43 -2.07 4.49
N ALA A 41 13.16 -1.81 4.80
CA ALA A 41 12.17 -1.29 3.85
C ALA A 41 11.60 0.08 4.23
N ILE A 42 11.64 0.44 5.51
CA ILE A 42 10.79 1.53 6.03
C ILE A 42 11.17 2.92 5.49
N ASP A 43 12.45 3.21 5.31
CA ASP A 43 12.90 4.48 4.72
C ASP A 43 12.41 4.60 3.27
N GLU A 44 12.66 3.57 2.45
CA GLU A 44 12.23 3.53 1.05
C GLU A 44 10.69 3.57 0.91
N TRP A 45 9.96 2.96 1.86
CA TRP A 45 8.50 2.99 1.92
C TRP A 45 7.97 4.41 2.20
N VAL A 46 8.55 5.11 3.17
CA VAL A 46 8.16 6.51 3.47
C VAL A 46 8.48 7.42 2.27
N GLU A 47 9.68 7.33 1.72
CA GLU A 47 10.10 8.09 0.54
C GLU A 47 9.19 7.84 -0.66
N HIS A 48 8.81 6.59 -0.89
CA HIS A 48 7.91 6.23 -1.97
C HIS A 48 6.57 6.94 -1.85
N TYR A 49 5.96 6.93 -0.67
CA TYR A 49 4.64 7.53 -0.49
C TYR A 49 4.69 9.06 -0.46
N LEU A 50 5.79 9.66 -0.01
CA LEU A 50 6.05 11.09 -0.21
C LEU A 50 6.13 11.43 -1.70
N TRP A 51 6.89 10.65 -2.48
CA TRP A 51 7.00 10.80 -3.92
C TRP A 51 5.65 10.62 -4.65
N GLN A 52 4.80 9.71 -4.19
CA GLN A 52 3.45 9.52 -4.70
C GLN A 52 2.44 10.59 -4.24
N GLY A 53 2.91 11.63 -3.56
CA GLY A 53 2.11 12.79 -3.18
C GLY A 53 1.21 12.57 -1.97
N ALA A 54 1.50 11.58 -1.12
CA ALA A 54 0.75 11.39 0.11
C ALA A 54 0.86 12.64 0.98
N ALA A 55 -0.30 13.20 1.36
CA ALA A 55 -0.38 14.37 2.22
C ALA A 55 -0.18 14.05 3.70
N GLY A 56 -0.27 12.77 4.08
CA GLY A 56 0.04 12.31 5.42
C GLY A 56 0.44 10.84 5.41
N ILE A 57 1.51 10.51 6.12
CA ILE A 57 1.99 9.15 6.30
C ILE A 57 1.87 8.80 7.77
N PHE A 58 1.15 7.72 8.05
CA PHE A 58 0.83 7.25 9.38
C PHE A 58 1.37 5.84 9.54
N VAL A 59 2.05 5.60 10.64
CA VAL A 59 2.63 4.29 10.90
C VAL A 59 2.20 3.79 12.26
N ILE A 60 1.79 2.53 12.30
CA ILE A 60 1.65 1.77 13.53
C ILE A 60 2.90 0.91 13.68
N ASP A 61 3.73 1.17 14.68
CA ASP A 61 4.74 0.20 15.08
C ASP A 61 4.12 -0.85 16.01
N ASN A 62 4.26 -2.12 15.66
CA ASN A 62 3.68 -3.24 16.42
C ASN A 62 4.77 -3.98 17.24
N GLY A 63 5.58 -3.19 17.94
CA GLY A 63 6.66 -3.67 18.80
C GLY A 63 7.84 -4.18 17.99
N SER A 64 8.45 -3.28 17.21
CA SER A 64 9.72 -3.58 16.53
C SER A 64 10.90 -3.54 17.51
N ASP A 65 11.93 -4.32 17.19
CA ASP A 65 13.19 -4.46 17.95
C ASP A 65 14.44 -4.53 17.05
N ASP A 66 14.31 -4.28 15.75
CA ASP A 66 15.39 -4.39 14.75
C ASP A 66 15.95 -3.03 14.26
N GLY A 67 15.60 -1.91 14.92
CA GLY A 67 15.95 -0.56 14.46
C GLY A 67 14.84 0.16 13.67
N THR A 68 13.70 -0.50 13.38
CA THR A 68 12.58 0.11 12.64
C THR A 68 12.03 1.36 13.33
N LEU A 69 11.93 1.33 14.67
CA LEU A 69 11.37 2.44 15.43
C LEU A 69 12.28 3.67 15.32
N GLU A 70 13.59 3.47 15.47
CA GLU A 70 14.62 4.49 15.35
C GLU A 70 14.66 5.10 13.94
N ALA A 71 14.51 4.27 12.90
CA ALA A 71 14.38 4.75 11.53
C ALA A 71 13.14 5.64 11.36
N LEU A 72 11.99 5.22 11.89
CA LEU A 72 10.75 6.00 11.86
C LEU A 72 10.85 7.32 12.64
N GLN A 73 11.55 7.35 13.78
CA GLN A 73 11.71 8.59 14.57
C GLN A 73 12.35 9.71 13.75
N LYS A 74 13.33 9.40 12.89
CA LYS A 74 13.94 10.40 11.99
C LYS A 74 12.90 11.07 11.08
N TRP A 75 11.91 10.32 10.61
CA TRP A 75 10.81 10.85 9.79
C TRP A 75 9.77 11.61 10.60
N VAL A 76 9.55 11.21 11.85
CA VAL A 76 8.69 11.95 12.80
C VAL A 76 9.29 13.31 13.11
N GLU A 77 10.59 13.38 13.43
CA GLU A 77 11.32 14.61 13.70
C GLU A 77 11.29 15.59 12.51
N ARG A 78 11.30 15.06 11.27
CA ARG A 78 11.15 15.83 10.03
C ARG A 78 9.71 16.23 9.72
N GLY A 79 8.75 15.85 10.56
CA GLY A 79 7.32 16.12 10.36
C GLY A 79 6.71 15.40 9.14
N LYS A 80 7.32 14.30 8.68
CA LYS A 80 6.87 13.53 7.51
C LYS A 80 6.01 12.32 7.88
N VAL A 81 6.16 11.80 9.10
CA VAL A 81 5.43 10.64 9.60
C VAL A 81 4.79 10.97 10.94
N GLU A 82 3.55 10.52 11.14
CA GLU A 82 2.93 10.42 12.46
C GLU A 82 2.89 8.95 12.91
N LEU A 83 3.40 8.68 14.11
CA LEU A 83 3.66 7.33 14.60
C LEU A 83 2.83 7.02 15.85
N ILE A 84 2.31 5.79 15.93
CA ILE A 84 1.71 5.23 17.15
C ILE A 84 2.28 3.82 17.40
N GLN A 85 2.60 3.50 18.65
CA GLN A 85 3.05 2.16 19.04
C GLN A 85 1.86 1.37 19.61
N LEU A 86 1.59 0.19 19.04
CA LEU A 86 0.49 -0.69 19.44
C LEU A 86 0.97 -2.15 19.46
N ASN A 87 1.55 -2.59 20.57
CA ASN A 87 2.40 -3.79 20.59
C ASN A 87 1.66 -5.11 20.85
N LYS A 88 0.33 -5.14 20.65
CA LYS A 88 -0.47 -6.36 20.87
C LYS A 88 -0.46 -7.25 19.60
N PRO A 89 0.07 -8.48 19.64
CA PRO A 89 0.10 -9.37 18.47
C PRO A 89 -1.31 -9.77 18.04
N HIS A 90 -1.48 -10.10 16.75
CA HIS A 90 -2.74 -10.56 16.14
C HIS A 90 -3.95 -9.62 16.32
N ARG A 91 -3.69 -8.32 16.49
CA ARG A 91 -4.73 -7.28 16.64
C ARG A 91 -4.76 -6.28 15.48
N GLN A 92 -4.23 -6.64 14.31
CA GLN A 92 -4.05 -5.71 13.18
C GLN A 92 -5.31 -4.90 12.82
N ARG A 93 -6.48 -5.53 12.71
CA ARG A 93 -7.75 -4.81 12.45
C ARG A 93 -8.07 -3.79 13.55
N GLN A 94 -7.87 -4.17 14.82
CA GLN A 94 -8.08 -3.28 15.96
C GLN A 94 -7.08 -2.13 15.94
N HIS A 95 -5.81 -2.40 15.62
CA HIS A 95 -4.76 -1.40 15.55
C HIS A 95 -5.02 -0.35 14.47
N TYR A 96 -5.38 -0.78 13.26
CA TYR A 96 -5.78 0.17 12.22
C TYR A 96 -6.95 1.04 12.65
N TRP A 97 -7.99 0.45 13.26
CA TRP A 97 -9.13 1.22 13.72
C TRP A 97 -8.78 2.21 14.84
N THR A 98 -7.88 1.82 15.76
CA THR A 98 -7.33 2.71 16.78
C THR A 98 -6.57 3.86 16.13
N ALA A 99 -5.67 3.59 15.20
CA ALA A 99 -4.89 4.62 14.50
C ALA A 99 -5.76 5.59 13.69
N ILE A 100 -6.75 5.07 12.94
CA ILE A 100 -7.71 5.90 12.18
C ILE A 100 -8.40 6.93 13.08
N LYS A 101 -8.75 6.55 14.32
CA LYS A 101 -9.34 7.47 15.29
C LYS A 101 -8.31 8.41 15.93
N ALA A 102 -7.19 7.86 16.39
CA ALA A 102 -6.16 8.60 17.10
C ALA A 102 -5.60 9.74 16.23
N PHE A 103 -5.30 9.45 14.96
CA PHE A 103 -4.82 10.43 14.00
C PHE A 103 -5.92 11.28 13.36
N ARG A 104 -7.20 11.03 13.69
CA ARG A 104 -8.36 11.75 13.15
C ARG A 104 -8.40 11.75 11.61
N LEU A 105 -8.09 10.59 11.00
CA LEU A 105 -7.90 10.51 9.54
C LEU A 105 -9.17 10.89 8.76
N ARG A 106 -10.35 10.58 9.32
CA ARG A 106 -11.66 10.91 8.72
C ARG A 106 -11.96 12.41 8.67
N GLN A 107 -11.29 13.19 9.51
CA GLN A 107 -11.46 14.65 9.60
C GLN A 107 -10.41 15.38 8.78
N ARG A 108 -9.25 14.74 8.55
CA ARG A 108 -8.08 15.38 7.94
C ARG A 108 -7.88 15.03 6.47
N PHE A 109 -8.32 13.85 6.04
CA PHE A 109 -8.03 13.32 4.70
C PHE A 109 -9.29 12.79 4.05
N GLU A 110 -9.32 12.83 2.72
CA GLU A 110 -10.43 12.33 1.93
C GLU A 110 -10.27 10.84 1.62
N TRP A 111 -9.05 10.42 1.30
CA TRP A 111 -8.67 9.06 0.92
C TRP A 111 -7.70 8.46 1.92
N LEU A 112 -7.93 7.19 2.25
CA LEU A 112 -7.02 6.35 3.03
C LEU A 112 -6.58 5.18 2.17
N LEU A 113 -5.27 5.05 2.01
CA LEU A 113 -4.60 3.85 1.53
C LEU A 113 -4.05 3.06 2.72
N ILE A 114 -4.36 1.77 2.79
CA ILE A 114 -3.62 0.83 3.64
C ILE A 114 -2.58 0.15 2.77
N ALA A 115 -1.31 0.28 3.15
CA ALA A 115 -0.19 -0.37 2.47
C ALA A 115 0.73 -1.04 3.49
N ASP A 116 1.08 -2.29 3.24
CA ASP A 116 2.07 -3.02 4.03
C ASP A 116 3.49 -2.54 3.62
N ALA A 117 4.50 -2.80 4.45
CA ALA A 117 5.88 -2.30 4.21
C ALA A 117 6.53 -2.88 2.95
N ASP A 118 5.99 -3.99 2.42
CA ASP A 118 6.42 -4.62 1.17
C ASP A 118 5.50 -4.29 -0.03
N GLU A 119 4.59 -3.32 0.12
CA GLU A 119 3.65 -2.91 -0.92
C GLU A 119 3.90 -1.48 -1.39
N PHE A 120 4.04 -1.32 -2.70
CA PHE A 120 4.36 -0.05 -3.35
C PHE A 120 3.33 0.27 -4.44
N TRP A 121 2.46 1.23 -4.15
CA TRP A 121 1.38 1.65 -5.04
C TRP A 121 1.84 2.78 -5.94
N PHE A 122 1.57 2.69 -7.25
CA PHE A 122 1.85 3.78 -8.17
C PHE A 122 0.89 3.77 -9.36
N CYS A 123 0.84 4.89 -10.09
CA CYS A 123 0.07 4.96 -11.33
C CYS A 123 0.90 4.48 -12.52
N ARG A 124 0.29 3.62 -13.36
CA ARG A 124 0.95 3.05 -14.55
C ARG A 124 1.35 4.10 -15.59
N ASP A 125 0.70 5.26 -15.60
CA ASP A 125 1.01 6.36 -16.52
C ASP A 125 2.10 7.33 -16.00
N GLY A 126 2.67 7.08 -14.82
CA GLY A 126 3.74 7.88 -14.24
C GLY A 126 3.28 9.08 -13.43
N SER A 127 1.97 9.38 -13.39
CA SER A 127 1.44 10.37 -12.45
C SER A 127 1.52 9.90 -10.99
N THR A 128 1.40 10.81 -10.04
CA THR A 128 1.36 10.46 -8.61
C THR A 128 -0.01 9.94 -8.21
N LEU A 129 -0.08 9.09 -7.17
CA LEU A 129 -1.37 8.61 -6.63
C LEU A 129 -2.31 9.76 -6.29
N GLN A 130 -1.82 10.80 -5.60
CA GLN A 130 -2.60 11.98 -5.23
C GLN A 130 -3.16 12.68 -6.49
N HIS A 131 -2.31 12.97 -7.47
CA HIS A 131 -2.74 13.60 -8.72
C HIS A 131 -3.79 12.75 -9.44
N LYS A 132 -3.61 11.43 -9.48
CA LYS A 132 -4.58 10.54 -10.12
C LYS A 132 -5.93 10.56 -9.40
N LEU A 133 -5.94 10.55 -8.08
CA LEU A 133 -7.17 10.63 -7.27
C LEU A 133 -7.89 11.98 -7.43
N ASP A 134 -7.18 13.03 -7.83
CA ASP A 134 -7.77 14.36 -8.08
C ASP A 134 -8.30 14.52 -9.50
N THR A 135 -7.70 13.84 -10.47
CA THR A 135 -7.95 14.08 -11.90
C THR A 135 -8.70 12.96 -12.60
N LEU A 136 -8.83 11.78 -11.99
CA LEU A 136 -9.51 10.66 -12.62
C LEU A 136 -10.99 10.99 -12.85
N GLU A 137 -11.44 10.86 -14.10
CA GLU A 137 -12.83 11.16 -14.46
C GLU A 137 -13.81 10.32 -13.62
N GLY A 138 -14.79 11.00 -13.01
CA GLY A 138 -15.84 10.42 -12.17
C GLY A 138 -15.40 9.71 -10.89
N ILE A 139 -14.16 9.95 -10.45
CA ILE A 139 -13.62 9.55 -9.14
C ILE A 139 -14.48 10.04 -7.96
N ASP A 140 -15.21 11.12 -8.19
CA ASP A 140 -16.21 11.72 -7.31
C ASP A 140 -17.33 10.75 -6.87
N TRP A 141 -17.73 9.82 -7.73
CA TRP A 141 -18.73 8.81 -7.39
C TRP A 141 -18.16 7.61 -6.65
N VAL A 142 -16.88 7.33 -6.89
CA VAL A 142 -16.15 6.18 -6.34
C VAL A 142 -15.90 6.39 -4.85
N LYS A 143 -16.11 5.34 -4.06
CA LYS A 143 -15.84 5.33 -2.61
C LYS A 143 -14.74 4.37 -2.21
N LEU A 144 -14.55 3.33 -3.01
CA LEU A 144 -13.62 2.25 -2.73
C LEU A 144 -12.96 1.83 -4.05
N ILE A 145 -11.64 1.83 -4.04
CA ILE A 145 -10.80 1.40 -5.15
C ILE A 145 -10.06 0.17 -4.67
N TYR A 146 -10.08 -0.89 -5.47
CA TYR A 146 -9.17 -2.01 -5.34
C TYR A 146 -8.15 -1.99 -6.49
N ALA A 147 -6.95 -2.47 -6.18
CA ALA A 147 -5.97 -2.89 -7.18
C ALA A 147 -5.35 -4.20 -6.71
N ARG A 148 -5.19 -5.14 -7.64
CA ARG A 148 -4.58 -6.44 -7.40
C ARG A 148 -3.07 -6.31 -7.25
N TRP A 149 -2.53 -7.16 -6.39
CA TRP A 149 -1.09 -7.32 -6.25
C TRP A 149 -0.47 -7.80 -7.55
N THR A 150 0.67 -7.20 -7.84
CA THR A 150 1.64 -7.66 -8.80
C THR A 150 2.78 -8.26 -7.97
N LEU A 151 2.85 -9.58 -7.90
CA LEU A 151 3.78 -10.30 -7.02
C LEU A 151 5.17 -10.36 -7.64
N PHE A 152 6.16 -9.82 -6.93
CA PHE A 152 7.56 -9.83 -7.34
C PHE A 152 8.35 -10.91 -6.60
N GLY A 153 9.26 -11.53 -7.34
CA GLY A 153 10.21 -12.51 -6.83
C GLY A 153 11.50 -11.85 -6.37
N SER A 154 12.48 -12.68 -6.01
CA SER A 154 13.83 -12.29 -5.63
C SER A 154 14.62 -11.67 -6.78
N SER A 155 14.18 -11.87 -8.03
CA SER A 155 14.96 -11.49 -9.22
C SER A 155 16.37 -12.09 -9.25
N GLY A 156 16.57 -13.23 -8.58
CA GLY A 156 17.86 -13.91 -8.45
C GLY A 156 18.75 -13.38 -7.33
N HIS A 157 18.27 -12.46 -6.48
CA HIS A 157 19.04 -11.91 -5.38
C HIS A 157 19.09 -12.87 -4.17
N ASP A 158 20.29 -13.33 -3.84
CA ASP A 158 20.53 -14.01 -2.56
C ASP A 158 20.60 -13.00 -1.41
N GLU A 159 21.31 -11.89 -1.60
CA GLU A 159 21.39 -10.79 -0.62
C GLU A 159 20.44 -9.64 -0.94
N GLN A 160 20.00 -8.94 0.10
CA GLN A 160 19.07 -7.83 -0.03
C GLN A 160 19.70 -6.69 -0.86
N PRO A 161 19.10 -6.29 -1.99
CA PRO A 161 19.60 -5.17 -2.77
C PRO A 161 19.41 -3.85 -2.01
N ALA A 162 20.18 -2.83 -2.37
CA ALA A 162 20.11 -1.52 -1.73
C ALA A 162 18.73 -0.84 -1.85
N SER A 163 17.98 -1.13 -2.92
CA SER A 163 16.60 -0.67 -3.10
C SER A 163 15.73 -1.85 -3.49
N ILE A 164 14.61 -2.00 -2.77
CA ILE A 164 13.56 -2.98 -3.04
C ILE A 164 12.93 -2.68 -4.41
N ARG A 165 12.60 -1.41 -4.67
CA ARG A 165 11.90 -1.00 -5.90
C ARG A 165 12.77 -1.11 -7.16
N LYS A 166 14.09 -0.94 -7.03
CA LYS A 166 15.04 -1.02 -8.17
C LYS A 166 15.66 -2.41 -8.32
N GLY A 167 15.78 -3.19 -7.25
CA GLY A 167 16.43 -4.51 -7.27
C GLY A 167 15.51 -5.66 -7.66
N PHE A 168 14.23 -5.62 -7.26
CA PHE A 168 13.29 -6.69 -7.58
C PHE A 168 12.44 -6.34 -8.80
N VAL A 169 12.83 -6.85 -9.97
CA VAL A 169 12.25 -6.48 -11.28
C VAL A 169 11.62 -7.66 -12.04
N HIS A 170 11.51 -8.84 -11.44
CA HIS A 170 10.79 -9.98 -12.02
C HIS A 170 9.54 -10.31 -11.22
N ARG A 171 8.40 -10.41 -11.91
CA ARG A 171 7.08 -10.65 -11.34
C ARG A 171 6.40 -11.86 -11.95
N GLN A 172 5.34 -12.32 -11.30
CA GLN A 172 4.44 -13.32 -11.88
C GLN A 172 3.70 -12.75 -13.09
N GLU A 173 3.43 -13.61 -14.09
CA GLU A 173 2.72 -13.22 -15.31
C GLU A 173 1.26 -12.82 -15.02
N ALA A 174 0.54 -13.66 -14.28
CA ALA A 174 -0.84 -13.44 -13.92
C ALA A 174 -0.97 -12.52 -12.70
N PHE A 175 -1.98 -11.66 -12.71
CA PHE A 175 -2.44 -11.00 -11.48
C PHE A 175 -2.89 -12.05 -10.47
N GLY A 176 -2.63 -11.79 -9.19
CA GLY A 176 -3.20 -12.60 -8.12
C GLY A 176 -4.73 -12.69 -8.19
N SER A 177 -5.31 -13.63 -7.45
CA SER A 177 -6.77 -13.74 -7.35
C SER A 177 -7.40 -12.44 -6.81
N LEU A 178 -8.72 -12.28 -6.87
CA LEU A 178 -9.42 -11.15 -6.22
C LEU A 178 -9.26 -11.13 -4.68
N LEU A 179 -8.70 -12.17 -4.07
CA LEU A 179 -8.28 -12.19 -2.67
C LEU A 179 -6.91 -11.50 -2.46
N HIS A 180 -6.15 -11.28 -3.54
CA HIS A 180 -4.81 -10.68 -3.57
C HIS A 180 -4.90 -9.23 -4.06
N ALA A 181 -5.67 -8.42 -3.35
CA ALA A 181 -5.84 -7.00 -3.66
C ALA A 181 -5.71 -6.17 -2.39
N LYS A 182 -5.28 -4.92 -2.57
CA LYS A 182 -5.33 -3.89 -1.54
C LYS A 182 -6.25 -2.77 -1.99
N TRP A 183 -6.49 -1.80 -1.12
CA TRP A 183 -7.55 -0.83 -1.33
C TRP A 183 -7.20 0.59 -0.92
N ILE A 184 -7.82 1.54 -1.63
CA ILE A 184 -7.91 2.95 -1.26
C ILE A 184 -9.39 3.25 -1.02
N CYS A 185 -9.74 3.83 0.12
CA CYS A 185 -11.13 4.08 0.51
C CYS A 185 -11.33 5.52 0.94
N ARG A 186 -12.50 6.09 0.64
CA ARG A 186 -12.88 7.38 1.19
C ARG A 186 -13.03 7.26 2.70
N THR A 187 -12.29 8.08 3.45
CA THR A 187 -12.26 8.02 4.92
C THR A 187 -13.64 8.24 5.53
N ALA A 188 -14.45 9.14 4.95
CA ALA A 188 -15.80 9.45 5.39
C ALA A 188 -16.75 8.24 5.34
N ASP A 189 -16.45 7.26 4.49
CA ASP A 189 -17.25 6.04 4.32
C ASP A 189 -16.81 4.89 5.24
N LEU A 190 -15.66 4.99 5.91
CA LEU A 190 -15.21 4.06 6.96
C LEU A 190 -15.88 4.40 8.31
N LYS A 191 -17.17 4.07 8.44
CA LYS A 191 -18.01 4.55 9.55
C LYS A 191 -17.89 3.76 10.85
N ARG A 192 -17.59 2.47 10.77
CA ARG A 192 -17.56 1.56 11.93
C ARG A 192 -16.49 0.48 11.80
N PHE A 193 -16.00 0.00 12.93
CA PHE A 193 -14.94 -1.02 13.04
C PHE A 193 -15.17 -2.24 12.13
N GLY A 194 -16.39 -2.78 12.12
CA GLY A 194 -16.72 -3.99 11.34
C GLY A 194 -16.60 -3.85 9.82
N MET A 195 -16.40 -2.63 9.30
CA MET A 195 -16.16 -2.39 7.88
C MET A 195 -14.71 -2.68 7.49
N LEU A 196 -13.76 -2.60 8.43
CA LEU A 196 -12.34 -2.68 8.13
C LEU A 196 -11.86 -4.14 8.23
N ASP A 197 -11.22 -4.61 7.18
CA ASP A 197 -10.45 -5.85 7.12
C ASP A 197 -9.07 -5.57 6.49
N ILE A 198 -8.11 -6.48 6.64
CA ILE A 198 -6.72 -6.23 6.22
C ILE A 198 -6.62 -6.04 4.69
N HIS A 199 -7.34 -6.86 3.94
CA HIS A 199 -7.35 -6.85 2.46
C HIS A 199 -8.68 -6.39 1.87
N ARG A 200 -9.67 -6.03 2.70
CA ARG A 200 -11.05 -5.74 2.25
C ARG A 200 -11.71 -4.65 3.08
N VAL A 201 -12.61 -3.92 2.43
CA VAL A 201 -13.58 -3.04 3.09
C VAL A 201 -14.98 -3.59 2.86
N ARG A 202 -15.74 -3.75 3.95
CA ARG A 202 -17.12 -4.27 3.95
C ARG A 202 -18.13 -3.15 4.05
N GLY A 203 -19.32 -3.36 3.48
CA GLY A 203 -20.46 -2.46 3.63
C GLY A 203 -20.43 -1.20 2.75
N ILE A 204 -19.53 -1.14 1.77
CA ILE A 204 -19.56 -0.16 0.68
C ILE A 204 -20.39 -0.72 -0.46
N CYS A 205 -21.26 0.10 -1.05
CA CYS A 205 -22.08 -0.31 -2.19
C CYS A 205 -21.20 -0.72 -3.39
N SER A 206 -21.54 -1.83 -4.04
CA SER A 206 -20.79 -2.35 -5.18
C SER A 206 -20.73 -1.37 -6.35
N SER A 207 -21.80 -0.59 -6.59
CA SER A 207 -21.83 0.47 -7.62
C SER A 207 -20.91 1.66 -7.35
N LYS A 208 -20.28 1.70 -6.17
CA LYS A 208 -19.29 2.71 -5.75
C LYS A 208 -17.91 2.09 -5.48
N THR A 209 -17.76 0.82 -5.81
CA THR A 209 -16.53 0.05 -5.67
C THR A 209 -15.99 -0.26 -7.06
N VAL A 210 -14.74 0.07 -7.33
CA VAL A 210 -14.09 -0.16 -8.62
C VAL A 210 -12.80 -0.95 -8.45
N MET A 211 -12.47 -1.77 -9.44
CA MET A 211 -11.16 -2.40 -9.58
C MET A 211 -10.43 -1.66 -10.70
N LEU A 212 -9.26 -1.08 -10.41
CA LEU A 212 -8.55 -0.16 -11.31
C LEU A 212 -7.12 -0.63 -11.60
N ASP A 213 -6.95 -1.90 -11.94
CA ASP A 213 -5.62 -2.51 -12.21
C ASP A 213 -4.92 -1.95 -13.44
N ASP A 214 -5.67 -1.33 -14.34
CA ASP A 214 -5.22 -0.64 -15.54
C ASP A 214 -4.70 0.77 -15.26
N ILE A 215 -5.02 1.32 -14.09
CA ILE A 215 -4.58 2.65 -13.65
C ILE A 215 -3.52 2.52 -12.57
N PHE A 216 -3.79 1.71 -11.54
CA PHE A 216 -2.92 1.51 -10.40
C PHE A 216 -2.23 0.15 -10.48
N GLN A 217 -0.96 0.13 -10.12
CA GLN A 217 -0.20 -1.10 -9.90
C GLN A 217 0.27 -1.12 -8.45
N VAL A 218 0.19 -2.30 -7.83
CA VAL A 218 0.69 -2.56 -6.48
C VAL A 218 1.80 -3.57 -6.60
N ASN A 219 3.06 -3.11 -6.59
CA ASN A 219 4.18 -4.04 -6.49
C ASN A 219 4.21 -4.60 -5.08
N HIS A 220 4.13 -5.93 -4.96
CA HIS A 220 4.16 -6.62 -3.68
C HIS A 220 5.40 -7.50 -3.61
N TYR A 221 6.37 -7.09 -2.79
CA TYR A 221 7.66 -7.74 -2.62
C TYR A 221 7.62 -8.64 -1.38
N GLN A 222 6.70 -9.61 -1.39
CA GLN A 222 6.44 -10.45 -0.22
C GLN A 222 7.65 -11.29 0.22
N ILE A 223 8.45 -11.75 -0.75
CA ILE A 223 9.59 -12.66 -0.50
C ILE A 223 10.94 -11.95 -0.46
N GLN A 224 11.13 -10.90 -1.26
CA GLN A 224 12.40 -10.16 -1.41
C GLN A 224 13.60 -11.11 -1.66
N SER A 225 14.79 -10.80 -1.14
CA SER A 225 15.97 -11.66 -1.28
C SER A 225 15.90 -12.94 -0.44
N ARG A 226 16.69 -13.95 -0.82
CA ARG A 226 16.77 -15.22 -0.07
C ARG A 226 17.23 -15.01 1.38
N SER A 227 18.23 -14.14 1.61
CA SER A 227 18.78 -13.86 2.95
C SER A 227 17.77 -13.13 3.82
N PHE A 228 17.03 -12.16 3.26
CA PHE A 228 15.91 -11.49 3.94
C PHE A 228 14.83 -12.50 4.33
N TYR A 229 14.37 -13.33 3.39
CA TYR A 229 13.32 -14.31 3.64
C TYR A 229 13.70 -15.28 4.76
N THR A 230 14.94 -15.77 4.73
CA THR A 230 15.47 -16.72 5.71
C THR A 230 15.56 -16.08 7.10
N ARG A 231 16.13 -14.87 7.21
CA ARG A 231 16.31 -14.20 8.51
C ARG A 231 15.00 -13.70 9.12
N LYS A 232 14.08 -13.20 8.29
CA LYS A 232 12.86 -12.52 8.77
C LYS A 232 11.57 -13.29 8.57
N LYS A 233 11.35 -13.90 7.40
CA LYS A 233 10.04 -14.50 7.09
C LYS A 233 9.93 -15.94 7.61
N LEU A 234 11.01 -16.72 7.65
CA LEU A 234 11.02 -18.07 8.24
C LEU A 234 10.96 -18.05 9.78
N THR A 235 11.47 -16.99 10.40
CA THR A 235 11.53 -16.84 11.87
C THR A 235 10.25 -16.25 12.47
N ARG A 236 9.32 -15.77 11.62
CA ARG A 236 8.03 -15.20 12.01
C ARG A 236 6.89 -16.19 11.77
N GLY A 237 5.96 -16.27 12.73
CA GLY A 237 4.63 -16.86 12.46
C GLY A 237 3.79 -15.96 11.53
N ASP A 238 2.86 -16.55 10.79
CA ASP A 238 1.92 -15.81 9.95
C ASP A 238 1.03 -14.85 10.76
N VAL A 239 0.59 -13.75 10.12
CA VAL A 239 -0.26 -12.71 10.72
C VAL A 239 -1.56 -13.30 11.28
N ILE A 240 -2.04 -14.37 10.64
CA ILE A 240 -3.31 -15.05 10.94
C ILE A 240 -3.16 -16.08 12.08
N SER A 241 -1.99 -16.69 12.26
CA SER A 241 -1.79 -17.79 13.21
C SER A 241 -0.30 -18.06 13.45
N ALA A 242 0.10 -18.17 14.72
CA ALA A 242 1.44 -18.62 15.13
C ALA A 242 1.78 -20.06 14.68
N ARG A 243 0.81 -20.81 14.11
CA ARG A 243 0.99 -22.19 13.62
C ARG A 243 1.32 -22.29 12.13
N ASN A 244 1.16 -21.23 11.35
CA ASN A 244 1.56 -21.21 9.95
C ASN A 244 3.05 -20.84 9.88
N ILE A 245 3.90 -21.87 9.93
CA ILE A 245 5.33 -21.74 9.72
C ILE A 245 5.53 -21.51 8.22
N ARG A 246 6.15 -20.39 7.84
CA ARG A 246 6.59 -20.20 6.46
C ARG A 246 7.75 -21.14 6.19
N HIS A 247 7.77 -21.75 5.02
CA HIS A 247 8.80 -22.68 4.62
C HIS A 247 9.60 -22.15 3.44
N ILE A 248 10.83 -22.64 3.26
CA ILE A 248 11.67 -22.24 2.12
C ILE A 248 11.01 -22.62 0.79
N GLN A 249 10.20 -23.68 0.76
CA GLN A 249 9.40 -24.05 -0.40
C GLN A 249 8.42 -22.94 -0.80
N ASN A 250 7.88 -22.15 0.14
CA ASN A 250 7.00 -21.03 -0.20
C ASN A 250 7.77 -19.91 -0.93
N PHE A 251 9.05 -19.71 -0.61
CA PHE A 251 9.92 -18.80 -1.36
C PHE A 251 10.12 -19.33 -2.77
N GLU A 252 10.57 -20.58 -2.90
CA GLU A 252 10.92 -21.21 -4.19
C GLU A 252 9.71 -21.28 -5.13
N GLU A 253 8.54 -21.66 -4.63
CA GLU A 253 7.30 -21.74 -5.41
C GLU A 253 6.83 -20.39 -5.94
N LEU A 254 7.00 -19.32 -5.15
CA LEU A 254 6.65 -17.97 -5.58
C LEU A 254 7.68 -17.46 -6.59
N ASP A 255 8.96 -17.62 -6.28
CA ASP A 255 10.07 -17.08 -7.06
C ASP A 255 10.17 -17.73 -8.45
N GLN A 256 9.98 -19.04 -8.56
CA GLN A 256 10.01 -19.74 -9.85
C GLN A 256 8.91 -19.26 -10.82
N ARG A 257 7.81 -18.70 -10.29
CA ARG A 257 6.70 -18.17 -11.10
C ARG A 257 6.96 -16.72 -11.53
N CYS A 258 7.96 -16.06 -10.95
CA CYS A 258 8.30 -14.67 -11.25
C CYS A 258 9.23 -14.59 -12.46
N THR A 259 8.69 -14.87 -13.65
CA THR A 259 9.46 -14.96 -14.91
C THR A 259 9.35 -13.72 -15.80
N VAL A 260 8.42 -12.81 -15.49
CA VAL A 260 8.15 -11.63 -16.33
C VAL A 260 8.92 -10.43 -15.80
N ARG A 261 9.81 -9.87 -16.61
CA ARG A 261 10.50 -8.62 -16.28
C ARG A 261 9.50 -7.44 -16.29
N ASP A 262 9.49 -6.69 -15.19
CA ASP A 262 8.70 -5.47 -14.99
C ASP A 262 9.53 -4.44 -14.23
N ASP A 263 10.14 -3.54 -14.99
CA ASP A 263 10.94 -2.41 -14.52
C ASP A 263 10.14 -1.10 -14.48
N THR A 264 8.79 -1.19 -14.57
CA THR A 264 7.91 -0.01 -14.68
C THR A 264 8.10 0.95 -13.50
N LEU A 265 8.15 0.41 -12.27
CA LEU A 265 8.41 1.22 -11.08
C LEU A 265 9.89 1.59 -10.99
N ALA A 266 10.79 0.63 -11.18
CA ALA A 266 12.24 0.81 -11.08
C ALA A 266 12.76 1.99 -11.92
N ASN A 267 12.27 2.12 -13.16
CA ASN A 267 12.66 3.18 -14.09
C ASN A 267 12.08 4.56 -13.76
N ARG A 268 11.15 4.65 -12.79
CA ARG A 268 10.46 5.89 -12.42
C ARG A 268 10.83 6.39 -11.04
N VAL A 269 11.39 5.52 -10.20
CA VAL A 269 11.90 5.94 -8.89
C VAL A 269 12.93 7.02 -9.13
N PRO A 270 12.74 8.24 -8.58
CA PRO A 270 13.75 9.28 -8.67
C PRO A 270 15.10 8.73 -8.20
N ASP A 271 16.19 9.11 -8.86
CA ASP A 271 17.48 8.87 -8.25
C ASP A 271 17.53 9.62 -6.93
N ASP A 272 18.06 8.97 -5.89
CA ASP A 272 18.23 9.59 -4.59
C ASP A 272 19.19 10.76 -4.77
N SER A 273 18.64 11.94 -5.09
CA SER A 273 19.21 13.18 -4.60
C SER A 273 19.10 13.04 -3.10
N ARG A 274 20.18 12.55 -2.48
CA ARG A 274 20.46 12.71 -1.06
C ARG A 274 20.37 14.21 -0.79
N ASN A 275 19.16 14.72 -0.60
CA ASN A 275 18.92 16.10 -0.24
C ASN A 275 19.30 16.20 1.23
N THR A 276 20.51 16.72 1.44
CA THR A 276 20.80 17.86 2.33
C THR A 276 19.67 18.25 3.28
#